data_AF-A0AAW6GUX8-F1
#
_entry.id   AF-A0AAW6GUX8-F1
#
_cell.length_a   1.000
_cell.length_b   1.000
_cell.length_c   1.000
_cell.angle_alpha   90.00
_cell.angle_beta   90.00
_cell.angle_gamma   90.00
#
_symmetry.space_group_name_H-M   'P 1'
#
loop_
_entity.id
_entity.type
_entity.pdbx_description
1 polymer ?
#
loop_
_entity_poly.entity_id
_entity_poly.type
_entity_poly.pdbx_seq_one_letter_code
_entity_poly.pdbx_strand_id
1 'polypeptide(L)' 'MGATSIHVQAVKPGSEIHNFREKELDYVRPELSHLNESWVGDSISHRLESAKQRYFDTVGQKMQTKAAPIREGVIVI' A
#
# COMPACT_ATOMS: atom_id res chain seq x y z
N MET A 1 -12.51 20.10 16.13
CA MET A 1 -12.74 19.12 15.05
C MET A 1 -11.41 18.95 14.33
N GLY A 2 -10.92 17.72 14.16
CA GLY A 2 -9.71 17.46 13.39
C GLY A 2 -9.93 17.80 11.92
N ALA A 3 -8.89 18.24 11.22
CA ALA A 3 -8.99 18.44 9.77
C ALA A 3 -9.02 17.07 9.09
N THR A 4 -10.04 16.82 8.27
CA THR A 4 -10.05 15.69 7.34
C THR A 4 -8.90 15.85 6.35
N SER A 5 -8.14 14.80 6.06
CA SER A 5 -7.00 14.88 5.15
C SER A 5 -6.83 13.62 4.32
N ILE A 6 -6.21 13.77 3.15
CA ILE A 6 -5.70 12.65 2.34
C ILE A 6 -4.24 12.93 1.96
N HIS A 7 -3.41 11.90 2.09
CA HIS A 7 -2.01 11.93 1.66
C HIS A 7 -1.71 10.75 0.75
N VAL A 8 -1.30 11.02 -0.49
CA VAL A 8 -1.05 9.99 -1.51
C VAL A 8 0.45 9.79 -1.71
N GLN A 9 0.91 8.56 -1.58
CA GLN A 9 2.32 8.19 -1.75
C GLN A 9 2.50 6.97 -2.63
N ALA A 10 3.72 6.76 -3.13
CA ALA A 10 4.09 5.49 -3.76
C ALA A 10 4.12 4.38 -2.71
N VAL A 11 3.55 3.24 -3.05
CA VAL A 11 3.59 2.06 -2.17
C VAL A 11 5.04 1.61 -1.95
N LYS A 12 5.32 1.19 -0.72
CA LYS A 12 6.64 0.68 -0.32
C LYS A 12 6.56 -0.85 -0.13
N PRO A 13 7.68 -1.58 -0.26
CA PRO A 13 7.71 -3.02 -0.03
C PRO A 13 7.17 -3.47 1.33
N GLY A 14 7.24 -2.62 2.35
CA GLY A 14 6.71 -2.90 3.69
C GLY A 14 5.29 -2.41 3.95
N SER A 15 4.58 -1.82 2.99
CA SER A 15 3.28 -1.19 3.25
C SER A 15 2.26 -2.19 3.81
N GLU A 16 2.18 -3.43 3.29
CA GLU A 16 1.28 -4.46 3.83
C GLU A 16 1.62 -4.85 5.27
N ILE A 17 2.89 -5.15 5.56
CA ILE A 17 3.38 -5.47 6.90
C ILE A 17 3.01 -4.36 7.91
N HIS A 18 3.15 -3.10 7.51
CA HIS A 18 2.76 -1.95 8.33
C HIS A 18 1.25 -1.85 8.53
N ASN A 19 0.46 -2.04 7.47
CA ASN A 19 -1.00 -1.90 7.48
C ASN A 19 -1.67 -3.03 8.29
N PHE A 20 -1.16 -4.26 8.21
CA PHE A 20 -1.67 -5.42 8.94
C PHE A 20 -1.07 -5.59 10.33
N ARG A 21 -0.28 -4.62 10.80
CA ARG A 21 0.35 -4.64 12.14
C ARG A 21 1.25 -5.85 12.40
N GLU A 22 1.88 -6.38 11.36
CA GLU A 22 2.85 -7.49 11.46
C GLU A 22 4.23 -7.03 11.96
N LYS A 23 4.44 -5.71 12.08
CA LYS A 23 5.65 -5.10 12.62
C LYS A 23 5.33 -4.25 13.84
N GLU A 24 6.06 -4.49 14.93
CA GLU A 24 6.02 -3.64 16.12
C GLU A 24 6.69 -2.29 15.86
N LEU A 25 6.03 -1.22 16.31
CA LEU A 25 6.45 0.16 16.13
C LEU A 25 6.15 0.91 17.43
N ASP A 26 7.12 1.66 17.95
CA ASP A 26 7.03 2.28 19.29
C ASP A 26 5.85 3.26 19.45
N TYR A 27 5.33 3.79 18.35
CA TYR A 27 4.21 4.73 18.32
C TYR A 27 2.83 4.06 18.13
N VAL A 28 2.80 2.75 17.91
CA VAL A 28 1.55 1.97 17.78
C VAL A 28 1.16 1.46 19.16
N ARG A 29 -0.13 1.49 19.48
CA ARG A 29 -0.72 0.91 20.70
C ARG A 29 -1.25 -0.49 20.40
N PRO A 30 -0.50 -1.59 20.65
CA PRO A 30 -0.89 -2.93 20.24
C PRO A 30 -2.20 -3.39 20.89
N GLU A 31 -2.48 -2.90 22.10
CA GLU A 31 -3.70 -3.17 22.84
C GLU A 31 -4.96 -2.68 22.13
N LEU A 32 -4.84 -1.74 21.19
CA LEU A 32 -5.96 -1.23 20.39
C LEU A 32 -6.04 -1.86 18.99
N SER A 33 -5.04 -2.64 18.56
CA SER A 33 -4.97 -3.17 17.19
C SER A 33 -6.16 -4.08 16.83
N HIS A 34 -6.76 -4.74 17.82
CA HIS A 34 -7.94 -5.59 17.64
C HIS A 34 -9.21 -4.82 17.23
N LEU A 35 -9.21 -3.49 17.35
CA LEU A 35 -10.28 -2.61 16.90
C LEU A 35 -10.14 -2.22 15.42
N ASN A 36 -8.99 -2.50 14.79
CA ASN A 36 -8.78 -2.19 13.38
C ASN A 36 -9.57 -3.15 12.51
N GLU A 37 -10.22 -2.62 11.48
CA GLU A 37 -10.86 -3.40 10.44
C GLU A 37 -10.03 -3.35 9.16
N SER A 38 -10.05 -4.44 8.40
CA SER A 38 -9.36 -4.52 7.11
C SER A 38 -10.18 -5.31 6.11
N TRP A 39 -10.18 -4.85 4.86
CA TRP A 39 -10.70 -5.59 3.73
C TRP A 39 -9.62 -5.69 2.66
N VAL A 40 -9.38 -6.89 2.16
CA VAL A 40 -8.31 -7.18 1.19
C VAL A 40 -8.92 -7.95 0.03
N GLY A 41 -8.95 -7.31 -1.15
CA GLY A 41 -9.36 -7.98 -2.38
C GLY A 41 -8.20 -8.68 -3.11
N ASP A 42 -6.97 -8.21 -2.91
CA ASP A 42 -5.77 -8.70 -3.58
C ASP A 42 -4.51 -8.19 -2.86
N SER A 43 -3.37 -8.84 -3.05
CA SER A 43 -2.10 -8.35 -2.49
C SER A 43 -1.45 -7.29 -3.37
N ILE A 44 -0.65 -6.42 -2.75
CA ILE A 44 0.18 -5.43 -3.45
C ILE A 44 1.17 -6.13 -4.40
N SER A 45 1.73 -7.26 -3.98
CA SER A 45 2.70 -8.02 -4.79
C SER A 45 2.07 -8.54 -6.09
N HIS A 46 0.87 -9.13 -6.00
CA HIS A 46 0.15 -9.63 -7.17
C HIS A 46 -0.31 -8.48 -8.08
N ARG A 47 -0.77 -7.36 -7.52
CA ARG A 47 -1.09 -6.16 -8.30
C ARG A 47 0.11 -5.56 -9.01
N LEU A 48 1.29 -5.60 -8.38
CA LEU A 48 2.53 -5.13 -9.00
C LEU A 48 2.94 -6.02 -10.17
N GLU A 49 2.81 -7.34 -10.03
CA GLU A 49 3.07 -8.29 -11.12
C GLU A 49 2.11 -8.06 -12.28
N SER A 50 0.80 -7.97 -12.01
CA SER A 50 -0.22 -7.69 -13.02
C SER A 50 0.05 -6.36 -13.74
N ALA A 51 0.45 -5.31 -13.02
CA ALA A 51 0.81 -4.03 -13.62
C ALA A 51 2.05 -4.12 -14.51
N LYS A 52 3.08 -4.87 -14.10
CA LYS A 52 4.28 -5.11 -14.90
C LYS A 52 3.97 -5.90 -16.18
N GLN A 53 3.16 -6.95 -16.07
CA GLN A 53 2.75 -7.76 -17.20
C GLN A 53 1.94 -6.92 -18.20
N ARG A 54 0.92 -6.21 -17.74
CA ARG A 54 0.11 -5.33 -18.59
C ARG A 54 0.96 -4.26 -19.28
N TYR A 55 1.91 -3.67 -18.58
CA TYR A 55 2.84 -2.70 -19.18
C TYR A 55 3.69 -3.34 -20.28
N PHE A 56 4.23 -4.54 -20.04
CA PHE A 56 5.00 -5.26 -21.04
C PHE A 56 4.16 -5.62 -22.27
N ASP A 57 2.95 -6.13 -22.07
CA ASP A 57 2.05 -6.55 -23.15
C ASP A 57 1.61 -5.37 -24.03
N THR A 58 1.47 -4.17 -23.44
CA THR A 58 0.98 -2.98 -24.15
C THR A 58 2.08 -2.12 -24.75
N VAL A 59 3.23 -2.00 -24.07
CA VAL A 59 4.33 -1.11 -24.50
C VAL A 59 5.45 -1.89 -25.18
N GLY A 60 5.55 -3.21 -24.95
CA GLY A 60 6.61 -4.07 -25.52
C GLY A 60 7.96 -3.95 -24.83
N GLN A 61 8.03 -3.30 -23.66
CA GLN A 61 9.28 -3.13 -22.90
C GLN A 61 9.10 -3.39 -21.41
N LYS A 62 10.20 -3.70 -20.71
CA LYS A 62 10.19 -3.88 -19.26
C LYS A 62 9.94 -2.55 -18.54
N MET A 63 9.17 -2.62 -17.45
CA MET A 63 8.92 -1.46 -16.59
C MET A 63 10.23 -0.97 -15.94
N GLN A 64 10.43 0.35 -15.89
CA GLN A 64 11.61 0.96 -15.28
C GLN A 64 11.64 0.70 -13.77
N THR A 65 12.83 0.48 -13.21
CA THR A 65 13.02 0.20 -11.77
C THR A 65 12.52 1.31 -10.85
N LYS A 66 12.54 2.57 -11.31
CA LYS A 66 12.06 3.74 -10.55
C LYS A 66 10.56 4.03 -10.74
N ALA A 67 9.87 3.24 -11.55
CA ALA A 67 8.42 3.42 -11.74
C ALA A 67 7.68 3.11 -10.44
N ALA A 68 6.65 3.90 -10.14
CA ALA A 68 5.76 3.72 -8.99
C ALA A 68 4.33 3.46 -9.48
N PRO A 69 4.04 2.25 -10.00
CA PRO A 69 2.76 1.94 -10.64
C PRO A 69 1.59 1.83 -9.64
N ILE A 70 1.87 1.68 -8.35
CA ILE A 70 0.87 1.60 -7.29
C ILE A 70 1.05 2.79 -6.33
N ARG A 71 -0.05 3.47 -6.04
CA ARG A 71 -0.12 4.57 -5.07
C ARG A 71 -1.08 4.19 -3.95
N GLU A 72 -0.74 4.53 -2.72
CA GLU A 72 -1.59 4.40 -1.55
C GLU A 72 -2.04 5.78 -1.06
N GLY A 73 -3.30 5.89 -0.64
CA GLY A 73 -3.87 7.09 -0.03
C GLY A 73 -4.16 6.84 1.44
N VAL A 74 -3.53 7.60 2.32
CA VAL A 74 -3.82 7.60 3.76
C VAL A 74 -4.85 8.68 4.03
N ILE A 75 -6.01 8.29 4.57
CA ILE A 75 -7.13 9.19 4.82
C ILE A 75 -7.35 9.28 6.33
N VAL A 76 -7.55 10.51 6.82
CA VAL A 76 -7.99 10.81 8.18
C VAL A 76 -9.31 11.56 8.08
N ILE A 77 -10.31 11.12 8.84
CA ILE A 77 -11.68 11.68 8.86
C ILE A 77 -11.95 12.27 10.24
#